data_AF-A0A2D5HCT2-F1
#
_entry.id   AF-A0A2D5HCT2-F1
#
_cell.length_a   1.000
_cell.length_b   1.000
_cell.length_c   1.000
_cell.angle_alpha   90.00
_cell.angle_beta   90.00
_cell.angle_gamma   90.00
#
_symmetry.space_group_name_H-M   'P 1'
#
loop_
_entity.id
_entity.type
_entity.pdbx_description
1 polymer ?
#
loop_
_entity_poly.entity_id
_entity_poly.type
_entity_poly.pdbx_seq_one_letter_code
_entity_poly.pdbx_strand_id
1 'polypeptide(L)'
;MADWSHPAIPAAWLDPAVDADLSAIHDYDALAEEARAAFLRRRAAYPDLVKAGRLTAEDARTDLEGWQAVSRDWRWIAFGEGEPATVATLQARIAVLGTGIARWLDMIAANGGAPTFEEACQGQALAALRWWAQREYRADPQAGHIRDTAAIAHDWRRENGFPTRGAMIAGRTPPHRNPPRSNPPRSLVSSEVETPARSAA
;
A
#
# COMPACT_ATOMS: atom_id res chain seq x y z
N MET A 1 5.50 -22.16 16.25
CA MET A 1 5.18 -21.29 15.10
C MET A 1 4.42 -22.16 14.13
N ALA A 2 3.13 -21.88 13.89
CA ALA A 2 2.35 -22.68 12.95
C ALA A 2 2.93 -22.51 11.55
N ASP A 3 3.06 -23.61 10.82
CA ASP A 3 3.38 -23.60 9.40
C ASP A 3 2.14 -23.06 8.67
N TRP A 4 2.24 -21.82 8.18
CA TRP A 4 1.14 -21.11 7.49
C TRP A 4 1.12 -21.39 5.98
N SER A 5 1.81 -22.44 5.52
CA SER A 5 1.71 -22.91 4.14
C SER A 5 0.36 -23.62 3.93
N HIS A 6 -0.67 -22.83 3.64
CA HIS A 6 -1.97 -23.37 3.27
C HIS A 6 -1.83 -24.11 1.92
N PRO A 7 -2.20 -25.39 1.82
CA PRO A 7 -1.92 -26.23 0.64
C PRO A 7 -2.61 -25.75 -0.64
N ALA A 8 -3.61 -24.88 -0.53
CA ALA A 8 -4.34 -24.31 -1.66
C ALA A 8 -3.79 -22.97 -2.16
N ILE A 9 -2.77 -22.38 -1.52
CA ILE A 9 -2.15 -21.16 -2.08
C ILE A 9 -1.14 -21.62 -3.13
N PRO A 10 -1.32 -21.28 -4.43
CA PRO A 10 -0.26 -21.49 -5.39
C PRO A 10 1.00 -20.82 -4.85
N ALA A 11 2.13 -21.53 -4.76
CA ALA A 11 3.38 -20.97 -4.23
C ALA A 11 3.73 -19.63 -4.92
N ALA A 12 3.35 -19.49 -6.20
CA ALA A 12 3.45 -18.27 -6.99
C ALA A 12 2.75 -17.03 -6.40
N TRP A 13 1.71 -17.18 -5.57
CA TRP A 13 1.00 -16.08 -4.91
C TRP A 13 1.64 -15.66 -3.58
N LEU A 14 2.48 -16.53 -2.99
CA LEU A 14 3.17 -16.27 -1.73
C LEU A 14 4.63 -15.95 -1.90
N ASP A 15 5.21 -16.27 -3.05
CA ASP A 15 6.59 -15.98 -3.34
C ASP A 15 6.71 -14.55 -3.89
N PRO A 16 7.22 -13.59 -3.10
CA PRO A 16 7.48 -12.24 -3.60
C PRO A 16 8.58 -12.18 -4.68
N ALA A 17 9.32 -13.28 -4.93
CA ALA A 17 10.26 -13.41 -6.04
C ALA A 17 9.59 -13.83 -7.35
N VAL A 18 8.37 -14.37 -7.28
CA VAL A 18 7.51 -14.50 -8.45
C VAL A 18 6.85 -13.14 -8.60
N ASP A 19 7.26 -12.38 -9.62
CA ASP A 19 6.45 -11.30 -10.20
C ASP A 19 5.18 -11.97 -10.75
N ALA A 20 4.30 -12.39 -9.85
CA ALA A 20 2.95 -12.73 -10.21
C ALA A 20 2.40 -11.49 -10.90
N ASP A 21 1.73 -11.70 -12.03
CA ASP A 21 1.03 -10.69 -12.83
C ASP A 21 -0.13 -10.09 -12.02
N LEU A 22 0.22 -9.48 -10.89
CA LEU A 22 -0.64 -8.78 -9.96
C LEU A 22 -0.75 -7.38 -10.52
N SER A 23 -1.45 -7.22 -11.63
CA SER A 23 -1.83 -5.91 -12.16
C SER A 23 -2.39 -4.99 -11.07
N ALA A 24 -3.04 -5.58 -10.05
CA ALA A 24 -3.51 -4.92 -8.84
C ALA A 24 -2.43 -4.19 -8.01
N ILE A 25 -1.13 -4.50 -8.10
CA ILE A 25 -0.08 -3.80 -7.32
C ILE A 25 0.01 -2.30 -7.65
N HIS A 26 -0.47 -1.91 -8.83
CA HIS A 26 -0.46 -0.52 -9.30
C HIS A 26 -1.83 0.16 -9.15
N ASP A 27 -2.89 -0.56 -8.79
CA ASP A 27 -4.23 0.00 -8.59
C ASP A 27 -4.41 0.49 -7.15
N TYR A 28 -3.74 1.60 -6.83
CA TYR A 28 -3.71 2.12 -5.46
C TYR A 28 -5.10 2.44 -4.89
N ASP A 29 -6.07 2.75 -5.74
CA ASP A 29 -7.45 3.03 -5.33
C ASP A 29 -8.15 1.75 -4.89
N ALA A 30 -8.08 0.71 -5.72
CA ALA A 30 -8.66 -0.59 -5.40
C ALA A 30 -8.02 -1.17 -4.13
N LEU A 31 -6.70 -1.01 -3.97
CA LEU A 31 -5.99 -1.45 -2.76
C LEU A 31 -6.45 -0.70 -1.51
N ALA A 32 -6.61 0.63 -1.58
CA ALA A 32 -7.08 1.43 -0.45
C ALA A 32 -8.55 1.15 -0.10
N GLU A 33 -9.41 0.95 -1.09
CA GLU A 33 -10.81 0.57 -0.89
C GLU A 33 -10.94 -0.82 -0.30
N GLU A 34 -10.21 -1.83 -0.80
CA GLU A 34 -10.26 -3.18 -0.23
C GLU A 34 -9.69 -3.21 1.19
N ALA A 35 -8.59 -2.50 1.48
CA ALA A 35 -8.05 -2.40 2.83
C ALA A 35 -9.07 -1.83 3.83
N ARG A 36 -9.81 -0.79 3.42
CA ARG A 36 -10.92 -0.20 4.21
C ARG A 36 -12.09 -1.17 4.35
N ALA A 37 -12.54 -1.77 3.25
CA ALA A 37 -13.67 -2.69 3.25
C ALA A 37 -13.38 -3.93 4.12
N ALA A 38 -12.18 -4.48 4.05
CA ALA A 38 -11.72 -5.60 4.87
C ALA A 38 -11.74 -5.28 6.37
N PHE A 39 -11.34 -4.07 6.78
CA PHE A 39 -11.47 -3.60 8.16
C PHE A 39 -12.93 -3.47 8.60
N LEU A 40 -13.78 -2.86 7.77
CA LEU A 40 -15.20 -2.66 8.09
C LEU A 40 -15.98 -3.97 8.21
N ARG A 41 -15.76 -4.94 7.31
CA ARG A 41 -16.38 -6.27 7.36
C ARG A 41 -16.07 -6.98 8.69
N ARG A 42 -14.80 -6.92 9.13
CA ARG A 42 -14.36 -7.51 10.41
C ARG A 42 -14.95 -6.80 11.61
N ARG A 43 -14.91 -5.47 11.60
CA ARG A 43 -15.47 -4.65 12.69
C ARG A 43 -16.96 -4.94 12.89
N ALA A 44 -17.69 -5.19 11.81
CA ALA A 44 -19.09 -5.58 11.87
C ALA A 44 -19.30 -7.03 12.38
N ALA A 45 -18.52 -8.00 11.88
CA ALA A 45 -18.74 -9.43 12.16
C ALA A 45 -18.17 -9.92 13.50
N TYR A 46 -17.08 -9.33 13.99
CA TYR A 46 -16.34 -9.85 15.14
C TYR A 46 -17.11 -9.86 16.47
N PRO A 47 -17.94 -8.86 16.80
CA PRO A 47 -18.74 -8.90 18.03
C PRO A 47 -19.59 -10.16 18.16
N ASP A 48 -20.23 -10.60 17.08
CA ASP A 48 -21.07 -11.80 17.08
C ASP A 48 -20.23 -13.08 17.16
N LEU A 49 -19.07 -13.13 16.49
CA LEU A 49 -18.14 -14.26 16.60
C LEU A 49 -17.58 -14.42 18.01
N VAL A 50 -17.29 -13.31 18.69
CA VAL A 50 -16.84 -13.31 20.09
C VAL A 50 -17.96 -13.78 21.02
N LYS A 51 -19.18 -13.26 20.84
CA LYS A 51 -20.35 -13.69 21.61
C LYS A 51 -20.64 -15.20 21.43
N ALA A 52 -20.41 -15.72 20.23
CA ALA A 52 -20.57 -17.14 19.91
C ALA A 52 -19.39 -18.03 20.36
N GLY A 53 -18.34 -17.46 20.96
CA GLY A 53 -17.14 -18.21 21.38
C GLY A 53 -16.28 -18.74 20.24
N ARG A 54 -16.49 -18.26 19.00
CA ARG A 54 -15.75 -18.68 17.80
C ARG A 54 -14.46 -17.88 17.58
N LEU A 55 -14.30 -16.77 18.30
CA LEU A 55 -13.13 -15.91 18.27
C LEU A 55 -12.93 -15.34 19.67
N THR A 56 -11.68 -15.30 20.17
CA THR A 56 -11.43 -14.65 21.47
C THR A 56 -11.50 -13.12 21.31
N ALA A 57 -11.84 -12.41 22.38
CA ALA A 57 -11.86 -10.94 22.35
C ALA A 57 -10.46 -10.35 22.07
N GLU A 58 -9.41 -11.01 22.54
CA GLU A 58 -8.02 -10.60 22.31
C GLU A 58 -7.59 -10.78 20.85
N ASP A 59 -7.93 -11.92 20.23
CA ASP A 59 -7.65 -12.16 18.81
C ASP A 59 -8.42 -11.18 17.93
N ALA A 60 -9.70 -10.94 18.25
CA ALA A 60 -10.53 -9.97 17.54
C ALA A 60 -9.93 -8.56 17.58
N ARG A 61 -9.45 -8.13 18.76
CA ARG A 61 -8.81 -6.84 18.95
C ARG A 61 -7.50 -6.74 18.16
N THR A 62 -6.62 -7.72 18.31
CA THR A 62 -5.32 -7.76 17.63
C THR A 62 -5.48 -7.71 16.11
N ASP A 63 -6.42 -8.48 15.56
CA ASP A 63 -6.68 -8.50 14.13
C ASP A 63 -7.29 -7.16 13.66
N LEU A 64 -8.22 -6.56 14.42
CA LEU A 64 -8.78 -5.24 14.10
C LEU A 64 -7.74 -4.13 14.12
N GLU A 65 -6.84 -4.12 15.10
CA GLU A 65 -5.73 -3.16 15.18
C GLU A 65 -4.80 -3.28 13.96
N GLY A 66 -4.49 -4.52 13.54
CA GLY A 66 -3.71 -4.78 12.32
C GLY A 66 -4.42 -4.27 11.07
N TRP A 67 -5.70 -4.60 10.86
CA TRP A 67 -6.47 -4.16 9.70
C TRP A 67 -6.70 -2.65 9.67
N GLN A 68 -6.87 -2.02 10.85
CA GLN A 68 -6.92 -0.58 10.95
C GLN A 68 -5.60 0.06 10.49
N ALA A 69 -4.45 -0.52 10.87
CA ALA A 69 -3.15 -0.07 10.42
C ALA A 69 -2.97 -0.24 8.90
N VAL A 70 -3.40 -1.36 8.31
CA VAL A 70 -3.42 -1.56 6.84
C VAL A 70 -4.27 -0.49 6.15
N SER A 71 -5.52 -0.32 6.60
CA SER A 71 -6.46 0.65 6.01
C SER A 71 -5.96 2.09 6.10
N ARG A 72 -5.43 2.50 7.26
CA ARG A 72 -4.86 3.84 7.45
C ARG A 72 -3.69 4.09 6.50
N ASP A 73 -2.79 3.11 6.40
CA ASP A 73 -1.61 3.25 5.56
C ASP A 73 -1.95 3.42 4.09
N TRP A 74 -2.84 2.57 3.58
CA TRP A 74 -3.24 2.62 2.18
C TRP A 74 -4.09 3.84 1.85
N ARG A 75 -4.89 4.34 2.79
CA ARG A 75 -5.58 5.63 2.64
C ARG A 75 -4.57 6.76 2.46
N TRP A 76 -3.51 6.78 3.25
CA TRP A 76 -2.44 7.77 3.12
C TRP A 76 -1.66 7.58 1.80
N ILE A 77 -1.25 6.36 1.45
CA ILE A 77 -0.53 6.06 0.20
C ILE A 77 -1.33 6.55 -1.02
N ALA A 78 -2.59 6.13 -1.16
CA ALA A 78 -3.38 6.38 -2.36
C ALA A 78 -3.94 7.81 -2.46
N PHE A 79 -4.23 8.45 -1.33
CA PHE A 79 -4.97 9.71 -1.30
C PHE A 79 -4.25 10.87 -0.60
N GLY A 80 -3.19 10.61 0.17
CA GLY A 80 -2.52 11.61 1.00
C GLY A 80 -3.40 12.11 2.14
N GLU A 81 -4.27 11.25 2.66
CA GLU A 81 -5.18 11.57 3.76
C GLU A 81 -4.75 10.91 5.07
N GLY A 82 -4.73 11.71 6.14
CA GLY A 82 -4.34 11.25 7.48
C GLY A 82 -2.84 11.05 7.61
N GLU A 83 -2.45 10.26 8.62
CA GLU A 83 -1.06 9.88 8.88
C GLU A 83 -0.85 8.40 8.53
N PRO A 84 0.30 8.01 7.95
CA PRO A 84 0.60 6.61 7.66
C PRO A 84 0.68 5.77 8.94
N ALA A 85 0.59 4.46 8.80
CA ALA A 85 0.83 3.56 9.94
C ALA A 85 2.32 3.54 10.30
N THR A 86 2.65 3.43 11.59
CA THR A 86 4.04 3.36 12.05
C THR A 86 4.72 2.07 11.56
N VAL A 87 6.01 2.11 11.26
CA VAL A 87 6.83 0.93 10.89
C VAL A 87 6.75 -0.17 11.95
N ALA A 88 6.58 0.17 13.24
CA ALA A 88 6.38 -0.79 14.32
C ALA A 88 5.19 -1.74 14.11
N THR A 89 4.17 -1.34 13.33
CA THR A 89 3.00 -2.18 13.01
C THR A 89 3.21 -3.08 11.81
N LEU A 90 4.35 -3.03 11.13
CA LEU A 90 4.57 -3.74 9.87
C LEU A 90 4.38 -5.26 10.01
N GLN A 91 4.93 -5.87 11.06
CA GLN A 91 4.75 -7.31 11.31
C GLN A 91 3.29 -7.68 11.52
N ALA A 92 2.56 -6.89 12.31
CA ALA A 92 1.12 -7.09 12.53
C ALA A 92 0.34 -6.96 11.22
N ARG A 93 0.66 -5.98 10.37
CA ARG A 93 0.03 -5.80 9.05
C ARG A 93 0.25 -7.00 8.13
N ILE A 94 1.49 -7.49 8.03
CA ILE A 94 1.81 -8.69 7.23
C ILE A 94 1.02 -9.91 7.76
N ALA A 95 0.98 -10.09 9.08
CA ALA A 95 0.27 -11.21 9.70
C ALA A 95 -1.23 -11.18 9.39
N VAL A 96 -1.91 -10.04 9.60
CA VAL A 96 -3.37 -9.94 9.35
C VAL A 96 -3.72 -10.06 7.87
N LEU A 97 -2.85 -9.59 6.97
CA LEU A 97 -2.99 -9.79 5.53
C LEU A 97 -2.85 -11.28 5.17
N GLY A 98 -1.90 -11.98 5.78
CA GLY A 98 -1.75 -13.43 5.62
C GLY A 98 -2.98 -14.21 6.10
N THR A 99 -3.50 -13.89 7.28
CA THR A 99 -4.75 -14.46 7.78
C THR A 99 -5.94 -14.12 6.88
N GLY A 100 -5.98 -12.90 6.33
CA GLY A 100 -7.02 -12.48 5.38
C GLY A 100 -7.01 -13.30 4.09
N ILE A 101 -5.84 -13.54 3.50
CA ILE A 101 -5.67 -14.37 2.31
C ILE A 101 -6.09 -15.82 2.59
N ALA A 102 -5.67 -16.39 3.72
CA ALA A 102 -6.04 -17.74 4.09
C ALA A 102 -7.58 -17.90 4.20
N ARG A 103 -8.25 -16.97 4.90
CA ARG A 103 -9.71 -16.97 5.02
C ARG A 103 -10.43 -16.78 3.69
N TRP A 104 -9.88 -15.97 2.80
CA TRP A 104 -10.42 -15.81 1.45
C TRP A 104 -10.35 -17.13 0.68
N LEU A 105 -9.25 -17.86 0.75
CA LEU A 105 -9.11 -19.16 0.10
C LEU A 105 -10.03 -20.23 0.70
N ASP A 106 -10.17 -20.26 2.02
CA ASP A 106 -11.12 -21.15 2.69
C ASP A 106 -12.55 -20.90 2.18
N MET A 107 -12.92 -19.63 2.00
CA MET A 107 -14.21 -19.24 1.42
C MET A 107 -14.35 -19.72 -0.03
N ILE A 108 -13.34 -19.54 -0.87
CA ILE A 108 -13.38 -20.04 -2.27
C ILE A 108 -13.50 -21.56 -2.31
N ALA A 109 -12.74 -22.27 -1.47
CA ALA A 109 -12.81 -23.73 -1.38
C ALA A 109 -14.20 -24.20 -0.94
N ALA A 110 -14.79 -23.53 0.05
CA ALA A 110 -16.15 -23.82 0.50
C ALA A 110 -17.23 -23.55 -0.57
N ASN A 111 -16.97 -22.61 -1.49
CA ASN A 111 -17.86 -22.23 -2.58
C ASN A 111 -17.65 -23.04 -3.88
N GLY A 112 -16.94 -24.17 -3.83
CA GLY A 112 -16.71 -25.04 -4.99
C GLY A 112 -15.42 -24.77 -5.77
N GLY A 113 -14.52 -23.95 -5.23
CA GLY A 113 -13.13 -23.82 -5.69
C GLY A 113 -12.89 -22.83 -6.83
N ALA A 114 -13.94 -22.31 -7.48
CA ALA A 114 -13.82 -21.30 -8.52
C ALA A 114 -14.34 -19.94 -8.00
N PRO A 115 -13.49 -18.92 -7.85
CA PRO A 115 -13.95 -17.60 -7.44
C PRO A 115 -14.77 -16.94 -8.54
N THR A 116 -15.81 -16.21 -8.14
CA THR A 116 -16.42 -15.18 -8.99
C THR A 116 -15.40 -14.09 -9.34
N PHE A 117 -15.73 -13.24 -10.32
CA PHE A 117 -14.86 -12.13 -10.69
C PHE A 117 -14.55 -11.19 -9.50
N GLU A 118 -15.57 -10.82 -8.72
CA GLU A 118 -15.41 -9.96 -7.55
C GLU A 118 -14.52 -10.61 -6.48
N GLU A 119 -14.72 -11.90 -6.22
CA GLU A 119 -13.87 -12.67 -5.30
C GLU A 119 -12.42 -12.74 -5.79
N ALA A 120 -12.19 -12.91 -7.09
CA ALA A 120 -10.85 -12.91 -7.67
C ALA A 120 -10.16 -11.55 -7.53
N CYS A 121 -10.88 -10.44 -7.80
CA CYS A 121 -10.37 -9.09 -7.58
C CYS A 121 -10.03 -8.85 -6.10
N GLN A 122 -10.87 -9.32 -5.18
CA GLN A 122 -10.61 -9.24 -3.75
C GLN A 122 -9.32 -10.01 -3.38
N GLY A 123 -9.16 -11.24 -3.88
CA GLY A 123 -7.96 -12.05 -3.65
C GLY A 123 -6.69 -11.39 -4.17
N GLN A 124 -6.74 -10.82 -5.38
CA GLN A 124 -5.63 -10.08 -5.99
C GLN A 124 -5.25 -8.83 -5.18
N ALA A 125 -6.24 -8.07 -4.71
CA ALA A 125 -6.01 -6.91 -3.86
C ALA A 125 -5.34 -7.31 -2.54
N LEU A 126 -5.83 -8.36 -1.86
CA LEU A 126 -5.22 -8.88 -0.63
C LEU A 126 -3.77 -9.33 -0.84
N ALA A 127 -3.49 -10.01 -1.95
CA ALA A 127 -2.13 -10.43 -2.32
C ALA A 127 -1.22 -9.23 -2.58
N ALA A 128 -1.67 -8.24 -3.34
CA ALA A 128 -0.94 -7.02 -3.64
C ALA A 128 -0.64 -6.19 -2.37
N LEU A 129 -1.62 -6.05 -1.46
CA LEU A 129 -1.43 -5.41 -0.16
C LEU A 129 -0.32 -6.11 0.65
N ARG A 130 -0.32 -7.45 0.68
CA ARG A 130 0.71 -8.25 1.37
C ARG A 130 2.08 -8.10 0.71
N TRP A 131 2.14 -8.13 -0.61
CA TRP A 131 3.38 -8.00 -1.38
C TRP A 131 4.08 -6.68 -1.04
N TRP A 132 3.35 -5.55 -1.05
CA TRP A 132 3.89 -4.24 -0.68
C TRP A 132 4.39 -4.22 0.77
N ALA A 133 3.63 -4.78 1.71
CA ALA A 133 4.06 -4.85 3.11
C ALA A 133 5.35 -5.70 3.27
N GLN A 134 5.49 -6.80 2.53
CA GLN A 134 6.70 -7.62 2.59
C GLN A 134 7.93 -6.91 2.02
N ARG A 135 7.77 -6.06 1.00
CA ARG A 135 8.88 -5.24 0.48
C ARG A 135 9.32 -4.17 1.47
N GLU A 136 8.39 -3.58 2.22
CA GLU A 136 8.73 -2.70 3.35
C GLU A 136 9.65 -3.41 4.34
N TYR A 137 9.36 -4.68 4.62
CA TYR A 137 10.07 -5.44 5.64
C TYR A 137 11.49 -5.83 5.23
N ARG A 138 11.72 -6.09 3.94
CA ARG A 138 13.02 -6.57 3.44
C ARG A 138 14.09 -5.47 3.36
N ALA A 139 13.72 -4.21 3.62
CA ALA A 139 14.62 -3.05 3.50
C ALA A 139 15.44 -3.10 2.21
N ASP A 140 14.83 -3.56 1.11
CA ASP A 140 15.49 -3.64 -0.19
C ASP A 140 15.71 -2.20 -0.69
N PRO A 141 16.96 -1.70 -0.72
CA PRO A 141 17.22 -0.31 -1.06
C PRO A 141 17.04 -0.02 -2.56
N GLN A 142 16.92 -1.05 -3.41
CA GLN A 142 16.65 -0.88 -4.85
C GLN A 142 15.16 -0.86 -5.15
N ALA A 143 14.35 -1.46 -4.28
CA ALA A 143 12.91 -1.39 -4.33
C ALA A 143 12.46 -0.01 -3.86
N GLY A 144 12.22 0.95 -4.76
CA GLY A 144 11.54 2.20 -4.39
C GLY A 144 10.29 1.87 -3.58
N HIS A 145 10.32 2.15 -2.28
CA HIS A 145 9.25 1.73 -1.38
C HIS A 145 8.02 2.59 -1.69
N ILE A 146 6.83 1.99 -1.81
CA ILE A 146 5.63 2.74 -2.20
C ILE A 146 5.34 3.91 -1.25
N ARG A 147 5.67 3.77 0.05
CA ARG A 147 5.55 4.89 0.99
C ARG A 147 6.52 6.02 0.70
N ASP A 148 7.74 5.75 0.25
CA ASP A 148 8.71 6.81 -0.04
C ASP A 148 8.27 7.57 -1.28
N THR A 149 7.82 6.85 -2.31
CA THR A 149 7.22 7.44 -3.51
C THR A 149 5.98 8.28 -3.16
N ALA A 150 5.11 7.77 -2.29
CA ALA A 150 3.93 8.50 -1.83
C ALA A 150 4.32 9.73 -0.99
N ALA A 151 5.29 9.62 -0.09
CA ALA A 151 5.80 10.73 0.72
C ALA A 151 6.33 11.86 -0.19
N ILE A 152 7.21 11.53 -1.14
CA ILE A 152 7.76 12.48 -2.10
C ILE A 152 6.63 13.18 -2.88
N ALA A 153 5.65 12.42 -3.37
CA ALA A 153 4.53 12.97 -4.12
C ALA A 153 3.63 13.89 -3.25
N HIS A 154 3.35 13.50 -2.01
CA HIS A 154 2.53 14.29 -1.08
C HIS A 154 3.24 15.55 -0.62
N ASP A 155 4.53 15.46 -0.31
CA ASP A 155 5.36 16.60 0.10
C ASP A 155 5.50 17.61 -1.05
N TRP A 156 5.79 17.14 -2.27
CA TRP A 156 5.83 18.00 -3.45
C TRP A 156 4.50 18.74 -3.66
N ARG A 157 3.36 18.06 -3.52
CA ARG A 157 2.04 18.71 -3.61
C ARG A 157 1.88 19.79 -2.55
N ARG A 158 2.23 19.48 -1.29
CA ARG A 158 2.12 20.41 -0.16
C ARG A 158 2.97 21.66 -0.37
N GLU A 159 4.23 21.49 -0.77
CA GLU A 159 5.17 22.58 -1.03
C GLU A 159 4.72 23.52 -2.15
N ASN A 160 4.06 22.95 -3.17
CA ASN A 160 3.57 23.70 -4.32
C ASN A 160 2.11 24.18 -4.18
N GLY A 161 1.47 23.96 -3.02
CA GLY A 161 0.10 24.38 -2.75
C GLY A 161 -0.96 23.61 -3.55
N PHE A 162 -0.61 22.43 -4.08
CA PHE A 162 -1.58 21.54 -4.72
C PHE A 162 -2.36 20.74 -3.67
N PRO A 163 -3.67 20.52 -3.89
CA PRO A 163 -4.45 19.66 -3.02
C PRO A 163 -3.93 18.22 -3.08
N THR A 164 -4.07 17.48 -1.98
CA THR A 164 -3.86 16.03 -1.98
C THR A 164 -4.88 15.36 -2.90
N ARG A 165 -4.61 14.13 -3.34
CA ARG A 165 -5.54 13.42 -4.22
C ARG A 165 -6.90 13.19 -3.58
N GLY A 166 -6.94 12.88 -2.30
CA GLY A 166 -8.17 12.81 -1.51
C GLY A 166 -8.94 14.12 -1.48
N ALA A 167 -8.25 15.25 -1.32
CA ALA A 167 -8.89 16.57 -1.37
C ALA A 167 -9.48 16.90 -2.75
N MET A 168 -8.81 16.49 -3.85
CA MET A 168 -9.34 16.64 -5.21
C MET A 168 -10.62 15.82 -5.41
N ILE A 169 -10.62 14.56 -5.00
CA ILE A 169 -11.79 13.66 -5.10
C ILE A 169 -12.96 14.19 -4.26
N ALA A 170 -12.68 14.77 -3.09
CA ALA A 170 -13.69 15.38 -2.22
C ALA A 170 -14.24 16.73 -2.74
N GLY A 171 -13.84 17.17 -3.95
CA GLY A 171 -14.30 18.43 -4.54
C GLY A 171 -13.82 19.68 -3.79
N ARG A 172 -12.76 19.57 -2.97
CA ARG A 172 -12.21 20.73 -2.26
C ARG A 172 -11.38 21.55 -3.25
N THR A 173 -11.96 22.65 -3.72
CA THR A 173 -11.23 23.65 -4.52
C THR A 173 -10.03 24.14 -3.71
N PRO A 174 -8.79 24.05 -4.23
CA PRO A 174 -7.64 24.54 -3.49
C PRO A 174 -7.79 26.06 -3.27
N PRO A 175 -7.37 26.58 -2.10
CA PRO A 175 -7.27 28.02 -1.94
C PRO A 175 -6.31 28.52 -3.03
N HIS A 176 -6.78 29.45 -3.87
CA HIS A 176 -5.97 30.11 -4.89
C HIS A 176 -4.77 30.76 -4.19
N ARG A 177 -3.63 30.05 -4.12
CA ARG A 177 -2.35 30.67 -3.82
C ARG A 177 -1.83 31.24 -5.12
N ASN A 178 -1.49 32.52 -5.08
CA ASN A 178 -0.69 33.15 -6.13
C ASN A 178 0.50 32.24 -6.46
N PRO A 179 0.85 32.10 -7.76
CA PRO A 179 1.94 31.22 -8.17
C PRO A 179 3.21 31.56 -7.39
N PRO A 180 4.04 30.55 -7.04
CA PRO A 180 5.33 30.81 -6.44
C PRO A 180 6.08 31.81 -7.31
N ARG A 181 6.62 32.86 -6.67
CA ARG A 181 7.50 33.82 -7.33
C ARG A 181 8.56 33.01 -8.08
N SER A 182 8.62 33.22 -9.40
CA SER A 182 9.65 32.65 -10.25
C SER A 182 11.01 32.79 -9.57
N ASN A 183 11.68 31.66 -9.33
CA ASN A 183 13.11 31.72 -9.09
C ASN A 183 13.74 32.44 -10.29
N PRO A 184 14.60 33.44 -10.07
CA PRO A 184 15.29 34.10 -11.17
C PRO A 184 16.07 33.05 -11.97
N PRO A 185 16.25 33.26 -13.28
CA PRO A 185 16.96 32.32 -14.12
C PRO A 185 18.33 32.03 -13.52
N ARG A 186 18.64 30.74 -13.37
CA ARG A 186 19.98 30.25 -13.06
C ARG A 186 20.89 30.84 -14.13
N SER A 187 21.66 31.88 -13.79
CA SER A 187 22.69 32.41 -14.68
C SER A 187 23.53 31.24 -15.14
N LEU A 188 23.55 31.00 -16.45
CA LEU A 188 24.48 30.12 -17.11
C LEU A 188 25.88 30.62 -16.73
N VAL A 189 26.52 29.94 -15.77
CA VAL A 189 27.96 30.05 -15.60
C VAL A 189 28.54 29.39 -16.84
N SER A 190 28.93 30.23 -17.79
CA SER A 190 29.75 29.84 -18.92
C SER A 190 31.05 29.25 -18.37
N SER A 191 31.15 27.93 -18.32
CA SER A 191 32.42 27.25 -18.22
C SER A 191 33.11 27.35 -19.58
N GLU A 192 34.03 28.30 -19.70
CA GLU A 192 35.03 28.30 -20.76
C GLU A 192 35.81 27.00 -20.68
N VAL A 193 35.59 26.12 -21.67
CA VAL A 193 36.43 24.93 -21.88
C VAL A 193 37.64 25.39 -22.68
N GLU A 194 38.73 25.66 -21.97
CA GLU A 194 40.04 25.92 -22.54
C GLU A 194 40.54 24.65 -23.26
N THR A 195 40.79 24.75 -24.56
CA THR A 195 41.28 23.64 -25.40
C THR A 195 42.80 23.66 -25.42
N PRO A 196 43.52 22.64 -24.92
CA PRO A 196 44.97 22.62 -25.02
C PRO A 196 45.44 22.29 -26.44
N ALA A 197 46.32 23.13 -26.96
CA ALA A 197 46.93 23.01 -28.28
C ALA A 197 47.80 21.74 -28.39
N ARG A 198 47.60 20.99 -29.49
CA ARG A 198 48.49 19.92 -29.94
C ARG A 198 49.85 20.52 -30.30
N SER A 199 50.91 20.09 -29.63
CA SER A 199 52.29 20.27 -30.11
C SER A 199 52.73 18.99 -30.81
N ALA A 200 53.04 19.10 -32.10
CA ALA A 200 53.70 18.07 -32.88
C ALA A 200 55.23 18.22 -32.75
N ALA A 201 55.91 17.10 -32.54
CA ALA A 201 57.32 16.87 -32.83
C ALA A 201 57.47 15.40 -33.22
#